data_AF-A0A482VP71-F1
#
_entry.id   AF-A0A482VP71-F1
#
_cell.length_a   1.000
_cell.length_b   1.000
_cell.length_c   1.000
_cell.angle_alpha   90.00
_cell.angle_beta   90.00
_cell.angle_gamma   90.00
#
_symmetry.space_group_name_H-M   'P 1'
#
loop_
_entity.id
_entity.type
_entity.pdbx_description
1 polymer ?
#
loop_
_entity_poly.entity_id
_entity_poly.type
_entity_poly.pdbx_seq_one_letter_code
_entity_poly.pdbx_strand_id
1 'polypeptide(L)'
;MYFVKITIKKDLPVSIENLLPLHAFITQFFGKGAKKVIPELENWIPGSGVDIMIPKLNHEHYFKDMNIFTRFGELTPAEILSVFKEMITHPEYQKSHFMAIIESQLIKTETIESSLDDQLEKNIVEAIEDKFD
;
A
#
# COMPACT_ATOMS: atom_id res chain seq x y z
N MET A 1 15.13 13.70 21.21
CA MET A 1 13.96 12.86 21.50
C MET A 1 12.73 13.73 21.34
N TYR A 2 11.72 13.32 20.56
CA TYR A 2 10.53 14.14 20.28
C TYR A 2 9.31 13.55 21.00
N PHE A 3 8.53 14.40 21.66
CA PHE A 3 7.21 14.04 22.18
C PHE A 3 6.17 14.43 21.12
N VAL A 4 5.60 13.43 20.45
CA VAL A 4 4.67 13.65 19.34
C VAL A 4 3.26 13.32 19.79
N LYS A 5 2.33 14.27 19.64
CA LYS A 5 0.91 14.04 19.82
C LYS A 5 0.31 13.57 18.49
N ILE A 6 -0.13 12.32 18.43
CA ILE A 6 -0.81 11.75 17.27
C ILE A 6 -2.31 11.79 17.54
N THR A 7 -3.08 12.39 16.62
CA THR A 7 -4.54 12.42 16.67
C THR A 7 -5.11 11.90 15.36
N ILE A 8 -5.98 10.90 15.44
CA ILE A 8 -6.64 10.34 14.26
C ILE A 8 -7.66 11.36 13.75
N LYS A 9 -7.68 11.58 12.43
CA LYS A 9 -8.69 12.43 11.79
C LYS A 9 -10.06 11.76 11.91
N LYS A 10 -11.11 12.56 12.07
CA LYS A 10 -12.50 12.05 12.15
C LYS A 10 -12.89 11.28 10.90
N ASP A 11 -12.46 11.78 9.74
CA ASP A 11 -12.72 11.19 8.45
C ASP A 11 -11.42 10.71 7.82
N LEU A 12 -11.41 9.45 7.39
CA LEU A 12 -10.30 8.89 6.64
C LEU A 12 -10.40 9.33 5.17
N PRO A 13 -9.26 9.54 4.49
CA PRO A 13 -9.24 10.00 3.11
C PRO A 13 -9.75 8.96 2.10
N VAL A 14 -9.88 7.70 2.53
CA VAL A 14 -10.32 6.54 1.74
C VAL A 14 -11.26 5.65 2.57
N SER A 15 -12.14 4.92 1.89
CA SER A 15 -13.00 3.90 2.51
C SER A 15 -12.16 2.80 3.17
N ILE A 16 -12.73 2.14 4.18
CA ILE A 16 -12.08 1.08 4.97
C ILE A 16 -11.62 -0.08 4.06
N GLU A 17 -12.43 -0.43 3.05
CA GLU A 17 -12.13 -1.49 2.08
C GLU A 17 -10.85 -1.20 1.27
N ASN A 18 -10.55 0.08 1.04
CA ASN A 18 -9.39 0.53 0.26
C ASN A 18 -8.15 0.78 1.12
N LEU A 19 -8.23 0.55 2.44
CA LEU A 19 -7.10 0.81 3.34
C LEU A 19 -5.95 -0.18 3.11
N LEU A 20 -6.26 -1.47 2.93
CA LEU A 20 -5.26 -2.49 2.62
C LEU A 20 -4.63 -2.26 1.24
N PRO A 21 -5.41 -2.03 0.16
CA PRO A 21 -4.83 -1.64 -1.13
C PRO A 21 -3.98 -0.37 -1.05
N LEU A 22 -4.39 0.64 -0.28
CA LEU A 22 -3.58 1.85 -0.08
C LEU A 22 -2.24 1.54 0.61
N HIS A 23 -2.26 0.69 1.63
CA HIS A 23 -1.04 0.26 2.30
C HIS A 23 -0.11 -0.48 1.32
N ALA A 24 -0.62 -1.46 0.58
CA ALA A 24 0.15 -2.21 -0.43
C ALA A 24 0.70 -1.30 -1.54
N PHE A 25 -0.08 -0.30 -1.94
CA PHE A 25 0.33 0.71 -2.91
C PHE A 25 1.56 1.47 -2.40
N ILE A 26 1.47 2.02 -1.18
CA ILE A 26 2.56 2.81 -0.58
C ILE A 26 3.81 1.93 -0.38
N THR A 27 3.64 0.68 0.09
CA THR A 27 4.78 -0.21 0.37
C THR A 27 5.54 -0.60 -0.88
N GLN A 28 4.88 -0.73 -2.05
CA GLN A 28 5.60 -0.98 -3.29
C GLN A 28 6.60 0.13 -3.60
N PHE A 29 6.25 1.38 -3.36
CA PHE A 29 7.12 2.52 -3.64
C PHE A 29 8.08 2.85 -2.49
N PHE A 30 7.88 2.23 -1.32
CA PHE A 30 8.66 2.49 -0.12
C PHE A 30 10.14 2.09 -0.29
N GLY A 31 11.04 2.90 0.26
CA GLY A 31 12.49 2.79 0.05
C GLY A 31 13.10 4.16 -0.26
N LYS A 32 14.01 4.24 -1.25
CA LYS A 32 14.70 5.50 -1.62
C LYS A 32 13.83 6.53 -2.35
N GLY A 33 12.52 6.29 -2.51
CA GLY A 33 11.61 7.17 -3.25
C GLY A 33 11.95 7.35 -4.74
N ALA A 34 12.91 6.57 -5.26
CA ALA A 34 13.46 6.75 -6.60
C ALA A 34 12.63 6.06 -7.70
N LYS A 35 11.67 5.21 -7.32
CA LYS A 35 10.76 4.52 -8.25
C LYS A 35 9.87 5.54 -8.95
N LYS A 36 9.70 5.37 -10.25
CA LYS A 36 8.83 6.20 -11.07
C LYS A 36 7.39 5.72 -10.92
N VAL A 37 6.48 6.64 -10.65
CA VAL A 37 5.10 6.29 -10.27
C VAL A 37 4.32 5.76 -11.47
N ILE A 38 4.29 6.53 -12.57
CA ILE A 38 3.54 6.17 -13.77
C ILE A 38 4.00 4.84 -14.40
N PRO A 39 5.29 4.55 -14.61
CA PRO A 39 5.72 3.27 -15.16
C PRO A 39 5.33 2.06 -14.31
N GLU A 40 5.35 2.18 -12.99
CA GLU A 40 4.93 1.09 -12.10
C GLU A 40 3.42 0.86 -12.19
N LEU A 41 2.64 1.94 -12.27
CA LEU A 41 1.20 1.88 -12.46
C LEU A 41 0.82 1.22 -13.79
N GLU A 42 1.53 1.59 -14.87
CA GLU A 42 1.35 0.99 -16.20
C GLU A 42 1.65 -0.52 -16.18
N ASN A 43 2.66 -0.95 -15.41
CA ASN A 43 2.98 -2.37 -15.24
C ASN A 43 1.89 -3.14 -14.50
N TRP A 44 1.13 -2.47 -13.63
CA TRP A 44 0.05 -3.09 -12.88
C TRP A 44 -1.27 -3.11 -13.65
N ILE A 45 -1.58 -1.99 -14.28
CA ILE A 45 -2.80 -1.71 -15.01
C ILE A 45 -2.39 -1.01 -16.32
N PRO A 46 -2.37 -1.73 -17.45
CA PRO A 46 -2.04 -1.15 -18.74
C PRO A 46 -2.95 0.03 -19.08
N GLY A 47 -2.38 1.13 -19.61
CA GLY A 47 -3.13 2.32 -19.99
C GLY A 47 -3.46 3.29 -18.83
N SER A 48 -3.26 2.88 -17.57
CA SER A 48 -3.56 3.72 -16.41
C SER A 48 -2.69 4.98 -16.31
N GLY A 49 -1.49 4.98 -16.89
CA GLY A 49 -0.59 6.14 -16.85
C GLY A 49 -1.14 7.35 -17.59
N VAL A 50 -1.91 7.15 -18.66
CA VAL A 50 -2.53 8.27 -19.42
C VAL A 50 -3.63 8.92 -18.59
N ASP A 51 -4.50 8.12 -17.96
CA ASP A 51 -5.58 8.62 -17.10
C ASP A 51 -5.04 9.43 -15.92
N ILE A 52 -3.86 9.06 -15.45
CA ILE A 52 -3.17 9.69 -14.34
C ILE A 52 -2.39 10.92 -14.81
N MET A 53 -1.76 10.92 -15.99
CA MET A 53 -1.07 12.12 -16.49
C MET A 53 -2.03 13.25 -16.86
N ILE A 54 -3.27 12.93 -17.23
CA ILE A 54 -4.26 13.94 -17.59
C ILE A 54 -4.93 14.43 -16.29
N PRO A 55 -4.67 15.67 -15.84
CA PRO A 55 -5.30 16.18 -14.62
C PRO A 55 -6.81 16.23 -14.83
N LYS A 56 -7.53 15.32 -14.16
CA LYS A 56 -8.99 15.43 -14.07
C LYS A 56 -9.29 16.64 -13.21
N LEU A 57 -10.23 17.49 -13.65
CA LEU A 57 -10.72 18.69 -12.94
C LEU A 57 -11.26 18.41 -11.52
N ASN A 58 -11.26 17.15 -11.09
CA ASN A 58 -11.87 16.65 -9.86
C ASN A 58 -10.88 16.53 -8.69
N HIS A 59 -9.58 16.77 -8.90
CA HIS A 59 -8.55 16.64 -7.86
C HIS A 59 -7.97 18.00 -7.46
N GLU A 60 -8.32 18.48 -6.27
CA GLU A 60 -7.86 19.79 -5.73
C GLU A 60 -6.32 19.86 -5.55
N HIS A 61 -5.67 18.72 -5.34
CA HIS A 61 -4.24 18.62 -5.05
C HIS A 61 -3.49 17.77 -6.08
N TYR A 62 -3.87 17.84 -7.35
CA TYR A 62 -3.17 17.07 -8.38
C TYR A 62 -1.81 17.68 -8.71
N PHE A 63 -0.81 16.82 -8.92
CA PHE A 63 0.53 17.24 -9.30
C PHE A 63 0.49 17.85 -10.72
N LYS A 64 0.70 19.17 -10.80
CA LYS A 64 0.43 19.98 -12.00
C LYS A 64 1.19 19.52 -13.25
N ASP A 65 2.40 18.98 -13.07
CA ASP A 65 3.34 18.66 -14.16
C ASP A 65 3.73 17.17 -14.17
N MET A 66 2.79 16.28 -13.86
CA MET A 66 3.09 14.87 -13.68
C MET A 66 3.44 14.23 -15.03
N ASN A 67 4.52 13.47 -15.06
CA ASN A 67 5.01 12.84 -16.27
C ASN A 67 5.66 11.49 -15.97
N ILE A 68 6.04 10.77 -17.02
CA ILE A 68 6.62 9.42 -16.92
C ILE A 68 7.91 9.33 -16.08
N PHE A 69 8.58 10.45 -15.80
CA PHE A 69 9.79 10.52 -14.98
C PHE A 69 9.50 10.85 -13.52
N THR A 70 8.27 11.25 -13.18
CA THR A 70 7.88 11.62 -11.81
C THR A 70 8.15 10.47 -10.85
N ARG A 71 8.90 10.77 -9.80
CA ARG A 71 9.31 9.79 -8.78
C ARG A 71 8.37 9.87 -7.57
N PHE A 72 8.22 8.74 -6.88
CA PHE A 72 7.35 8.68 -5.71
C PHE A 72 7.77 9.66 -4.60
N GLY A 73 9.08 9.88 -4.40
CA GLY A 73 9.58 10.84 -3.42
C GLY A 73 9.38 12.31 -3.79
N GLU A 74 8.93 12.61 -5.01
CA GLU A 74 8.58 13.98 -5.44
C GLU A 74 7.14 14.33 -5.09
N LEU A 75 6.32 13.32 -4.74
CA LEU A 75 4.90 13.50 -4.44
C LEU A 75 4.65 13.69 -2.95
N THR A 76 3.75 14.61 -2.64
CA THR A 76 3.20 14.80 -1.30
C THR A 76 2.21 13.66 -0.96
N PRO A 77 1.93 13.41 0.33
CA PRO A 77 0.92 12.41 0.71
C PRO A 77 -0.47 12.65 0.11
N ALA A 78 -0.86 13.91 -0.13
CA ALA A 78 -2.13 14.24 -0.78
C ALA A 78 -2.13 13.85 -2.26
N GLU A 79 -1.03 14.11 -2.98
CA GLU A 79 -0.87 13.71 -4.39
C GLU A 79 -0.82 12.20 -4.54
N ILE A 80 -0.11 11.49 -3.66
CA ILE A 80 -0.08 10.02 -3.60
C ILE A 80 -1.50 9.46 -3.46
N LEU A 81 -2.30 10.05 -2.57
CA LEU A 81 -3.69 9.65 -2.38
C LEU A 81 -4.55 9.91 -3.63
N SER A 82 -4.34 11.02 -4.32
CA SER A 82 -5.04 11.31 -5.58
C SER A 82 -4.70 10.31 -6.67
N VAL A 83 -3.40 9.98 -6.84
CA VAL A 83 -2.95 8.96 -7.80
C VAL A 83 -3.57 7.59 -7.48
N PHE A 84 -3.56 7.20 -6.20
CA PHE A 84 -4.18 5.94 -5.77
C PHE A 84 -5.69 5.91 -6.06
N LYS A 85 -6.41 7.00 -5.76
CA LYS A 85 -7.86 7.10 -6.05
C LYS A 85 -8.17 6.97 -7.54
N GLU A 86 -7.32 7.51 -8.39
CA GLU A 86 -7.47 7.38 -9.84
C GLU A 86 -7.25 5.93 -10.29
N MET A 87 -6.19 5.30 -9.80
CA MET A 87 -5.87 3.91 -10.09
C MET A 87 -7.03 2.95 -9.73
N ILE A 88 -7.63 3.08 -8.54
CA ILE A 88 -8.74 2.20 -8.13
C ILE A 88 -10.04 2.45 -8.90
N THR A 89 -10.17 3.62 -9.54
CA THR A 89 -11.33 3.97 -10.38
C THR A 89 -11.24 3.33 -11.77
N HIS A 90 -10.04 2.87 -12.15
CA HIS A 90 -9.82 2.25 -13.46
C HIS A 90 -10.64 0.94 -13.60
N PRO A 91 -11.31 0.71 -14.75
CA PRO A 91 -12.19 -0.45 -14.93
C PRO A 91 -11.48 -1.80 -14.78
N GLU A 92 -10.19 -1.85 -15.10
CA GLU A 92 -9.37 -3.07 -15.00
C GLU A 92 -8.72 -3.28 -13.63
N TYR A 93 -8.90 -2.38 -12.67
CA TYR A 93 -8.27 -2.45 -11.35
C TYR A 93 -8.52 -3.79 -10.64
N GLN A 94 -9.75 -4.29 -10.67
CA GLN A 94 -10.14 -5.53 -9.96
C GLN A 94 -9.44 -6.78 -10.50
N LYS A 95 -9.01 -6.78 -11.77
CA LYS A 95 -8.32 -7.90 -12.42
C LYS A 95 -6.83 -7.61 -12.65
N SER A 96 -6.33 -6.55 -12.02
CA SER A 96 -4.98 -6.05 -12.23
C SER A 96 -3.92 -6.95 -11.59
N HIS A 97 -2.69 -6.83 -12.07
CA HIS A 97 -1.54 -7.48 -11.44
C HIS A 97 -1.33 -6.99 -10.00
N PHE A 98 -1.73 -5.74 -9.70
CA PHE A 98 -1.65 -5.18 -8.36
C PHE A 98 -2.50 -5.95 -7.34
N MET A 99 -3.73 -6.35 -7.70
CA MET A 99 -4.56 -7.17 -6.81
C MET A 99 -3.93 -8.55 -6.53
N ALA A 100 -3.32 -9.17 -7.54
CA ALA A 100 -2.58 -10.41 -7.34
C ALA A 100 -1.36 -10.24 -6.40
N ILE A 101 -0.68 -9.08 -6.45
CA ILE A 101 0.38 -8.75 -5.49
C ILE A 101 -0.19 -8.70 -4.07
N ILE A 102 -1.33 -8.02 -3.86
CA ILE A 102 -1.98 -7.91 -2.55
C ILE A 102 -2.33 -9.30 -2.00
N GLU A 103 -3.00 -10.13 -2.80
CA GLU A 103 -3.36 -11.50 -2.42
C GLU A 103 -2.12 -12.32 -2.02
N SER A 104 -1.03 -12.21 -2.80
CA SER A 104 0.22 -12.91 -2.49
C SER A 104 0.88 -12.43 -1.19
N GLN A 105 0.74 -11.14 -0.84
CA GLN A 105 1.26 -10.57 0.40
C GLN A 105 0.44 -11.01 1.61
N LEU A 106 -0.88 -11.11 1.47
CA LEU A 106 -1.77 -11.62 2.51
C LEU A 106 -1.41 -13.07 2.86
N ILE A 107 -1.31 -13.95 1.85
CA ILE A 107 -0.96 -15.36 2.06
C ILE A 107 0.39 -15.50 2.78
N LYS A 108 1.39 -14.69 2.41
CA LYS A 108 2.70 -14.68 3.08
C LYS A 108 2.58 -14.23 4.53
N THR A 109 1.71 -13.27 4.83
CA THR A 109 1.55 -12.76 6.19
C THR A 109 0.82 -13.80 7.05
N GLU A 110 -0.26 -14.38 6.55
CA GLU A 110 -1.02 -15.45 7.22
C GLU A 110 -0.15 -16.69 7.51
N THR A 111 0.69 -17.10 6.56
CA THR A 111 1.60 -18.24 6.78
C THR A 111 2.69 -17.96 7.81
N ILE A 112 3.19 -16.71 7.88
CA ILE A 112 4.13 -16.30 8.93
C ILE A 112 3.46 -16.33 10.30
N GLU A 113 2.26 -15.76 10.42
CA GLU A 113 1.49 -15.74 11.67
C GLU A 113 1.23 -17.16 12.18
N SER A 114 0.75 -18.07 11.32
CA SER A 114 0.55 -19.48 11.68
C SER A 114 1.85 -20.15 12.16
N SER A 115 2.99 -19.85 11.52
CA SER A 115 4.28 -20.43 11.93
C SER A 115 4.78 -19.92 13.29
N LEU A 116 4.46 -18.67 13.63
CA LEU A 116 4.82 -18.07 14.91
C LEU A 116 3.96 -18.62 16.04
N ASP A 117 2.67 -18.85 15.79
CA ASP A 117 1.77 -19.49 16.75
C ASP A 117 2.20 -20.93 17.04
N ASP A 118 2.55 -21.72 16.02
CA ASP A 118 3.08 -23.08 16.19
C ASP A 118 4.39 -23.11 17.01
N GLN A 119 5.25 -22.10 16.85
CA GLN A 119 6.48 -21.96 17.63
C GLN A 119 6.20 -21.56 19.07
N LEU A 120 5.23 -20.66 19.29
CA LEU A 120 4.83 -20.22 20.62
C LEU A 120 4.23 -21.37 21.42
N GLU A 121 3.35 -22.18 20.80
CA GLU A 121 2.77 -23.37 21.43
C GLU A 121 3.85 -24.36 21.88
N LYS A 122 4.82 -24.67 21.00
CA LYS A 122 5.94 -25.56 21.36
C LYS A 122 6.76 -25.04 22.53
N ASN A 123 7.11 -23.76 22.51
CA ASN A 123 7.89 -23.14 23.60
C ASN A 123 7.12 -23.15 24.93
N ILE A 124 5.79 -23.01 24.90
CA ILE A 124 4.95 -23.10 26.11
C ILE A 124 4.92 -24.54 26.63
N VAL A 125 4.78 -25.54 25.75
CA VAL A 125 4.77 -26.96 26.13
C VAL A 125 6.10 -27.36 26.77
N GLU A 126 7.24 -27.03 26.14
CA GLU A 126 8.57 -27.31 26.68
C GLU A 126 8.79 -26.64 28.05
N ALA A 127 8.38 -25.38 28.21
CA ALA A 127 8.51 -24.66 29.48
C ALA A 127 7.59 -25.19 30.60
N ILE A 128 6.54 -25.92 30.25
CA ILE A 128 5.66 -26.59 31.22
C ILE A 128 6.27 -27.93 31.63
N GLU A 129 6.80 -28.70 30.69
CA GLU A 129 7.48 -29.99 30.96
C GLU A 129 8.68 -29.80 31.90
N ASP A 130 9.52 -28.79 31.66
CA ASP A 130 10.67 -28.44 32.51
C ASP A 130 10.30 -28.03 33.96
N LYS A 131 9.02 -27.74 34.24
CA LYS A 131 8.54 -27.40 35.59
C LYS A 131 7.95 -28.58 36.35
N PHE A 132 7.68 -29.69 35.67
CA PHE A 132 7.10 -30.90 36.28
C PHE A 132 8.15 -32.01 36.52
N ASP A 133 9.38 -31.84 36.02
CA ASP A 133 10.59 -32.59 36.42
C ASP A 133 11.37 -31.90 37.55
#